data_AF-A0A1B1YM86-F1
#
_entry.id   AF-A0A1B1YM86-F1
#
_cell.length_a   1.000
_cell.length_b   1.000
_cell.length_c   1.000
_cell.angle_alpha   90.00
_cell.angle_beta   90.00
_cell.angle_gamma   90.00
#
_symmetry.space_group_name_H-M   'P 1'
#
loop_
_entity.id
_entity.type
_entity.pdbx_description
1 polymer ?
#
loop_
_entity_poly.entity_id
_entity_poly.type
_entity_poly.pdbx_seq_one_letter_code
_entity_poly.pdbx_strand_id
1 'polypeptide(L)'
;MELTFEEREQKILESTGKIFEVFDGMTQDYVKLIREHHRVVTAKTEKSESPITGSKFKGKMYSDEYISQHRAQTKEAVKQLKKVYIDKAKEVINSIKEKYGVKAPEPPKVPNSPDEQMRYQLERNNNIILWKAQLEAATVKELRELHQEYQNYPDFMILFKAELKKREKSAELTMLISEVENPPKDKAFESLNKIEIALNSLNQMNYFPVNLKNGLKKITYRDVDKDLDLYPILEGPTYRPVFDIKED
;
A
#
# COMPACT_ATOMS: atom_id res chain seq x y z
N MET A 1 13.00 22.34 9.58
CA MET A 1 14.11 21.48 9.13
C MET A 1 13.55 20.51 8.13
N GLU A 2 13.94 20.67 6.86
CA GLU A 2 13.67 19.66 5.83
C GLU A 2 14.52 18.43 6.16
N LEU A 3 13.91 17.24 6.10
CA LEU A 3 14.62 15.99 6.35
C LEU A 3 15.55 15.71 5.17
N THR A 4 16.76 15.24 5.47
CA THR A 4 17.67 14.74 4.44
C THR A 4 17.06 13.53 3.73
N PHE A 5 17.58 13.19 2.55
CA PHE A 5 17.13 12.02 1.77
C PHE A 5 17.22 10.72 2.60
N GLU A 6 18.33 10.51 3.30
CA GLU A 6 18.58 9.33 4.13
C GLU A 6 17.62 9.26 5.34
N GLU A 7 17.39 10.38 6.02
CA GLU A 7 16.43 10.45 7.14
C GLU A 7 14.98 10.20 6.68
N ARG A 8 14.63 10.60 5.46
CA ARG A 8 13.31 10.31 4.86
C ARG A 8 13.16 8.83 4.55
N GLU A 9 14.14 8.22 3.89
CA GLU A 9 14.11 6.78 3.59
C GLU A 9 13.99 5.96 4.87
N GLN A 10 14.75 6.30 5.91
CA GLN A 10 14.69 5.60 7.19
C GLN A 10 13.32 5.76 7.88
N LYS A 11 12.74 6.97 7.89
CA LYS A 11 11.40 7.18 8.46
C LYS A 11 10.29 6.46 7.70
N ILE A 12 10.41 6.33 6.38
CA ILE A 12 9.48 5.55 5.56
C ILE A 12 9.60 4.07 5.91
N LEU A 13 10.84 3.54 6.01
CA LEU A 13 11.10 2.16 6.41
C LEU A 13 10.55 1.83 7.80
N GLU A 14 10.75 2.72 8.78
CA GLU A 14 10.17 2.58 10.13
C GLU A 14 8.64 2.63 10.11
N SER A 15 8.05 3.42 9.21
CA SER A 15 6.59 3.55 9.09
C SER A 15 5.94 2.38 8.35
N THR A 16 6.70 1.55 7.62
CA THR A 16 6.17 0.41 6.88
C THR A 16 5.45 -0.61 7.77
N GLY A 17 5.89 -0.78 9.02
CA GLY A 17 5.24 -1.67 9.99
C GLY A 17 3.78 -1.30 10.25
N LYS A 18 3.49 0.01 10.29
CA LYS A 18 2.13 0.54 10.53
C LYS A 18 1.14 0.18 9.44
N ILE A 19 1.62 -0.07 8.21
CA ILE A 19 0.77 -0.54 7.11
C ILE A 19 0.21 -1.92 7.43
N PHE A 20 0.96 -2.77 8.13
CA PHE A 20 0.53 -4.13 8.45
C PHE A 20 -0.23 -4.22 9.77
N GLU A 21 0.02 -3.33 10.73
CA GLU A 21 -0.73 -3.24 11.99
C GLU A 21 -2.24 -3.09 11.77
N VAL A 22 -2.68 -2.48 10.67
CA VAL A 22 -4.12 -2.35 10.34
C VAL A 22 -4.82 -3.69 10.18
N PHE A 23 -4.09 -4.77 9.89
CA PHE A 23 -4.64 -6.12 9.73
C PHE A 23 -4.81 -6.87 11.06
N ASP A 24 -4.48 -6.25 12.19
CA ASP A 24 -4.82 -6.80 13.49
C ASP A 24 -6.36 -6.93 13.62
N GLY A 25 -6.84 -8.07 14.10
CA GLY A 25 -8.27 -8.37 14.14
C GLY A 25 -8.87 -9.00 12.87
N MET A 26 -8.23 -8.85 11.70
CA MET A 26 -8.79 -9.31 10.42
C MET A 26 -9.04 -10.82 10.39
N THR A 27 -8.11 -11.60 10.95
CA THR A 27 -8.19 -13.06 11.03
C THR A 27 -9.32 -13.49 11.97
N GLN A 28 -9.45 -12.84 13.13
CA GLN A 28 -10.53 -13.11 14.08
C GLN A 28 -11.90 -12.79 13.46
N ASP A 29 -12.02 -11.69 12.71
CA ASP A 29 -13.27 -11.31 12.05
C ASP A 29 -13.67 -12.31 10.96
N TYR A 30 -12.69 -12.84 10.21
CA TYR A 30 -12.93 -13.93 9.27
C TYR A 30 -13.45 -15.19 9.98
N VAL A 31 -12.81 -15.59 11.09
CA VAL A 31 -13.25 -16.76 11.88
C VAL A 31 -14.67 -16.57 12.40
N LYS A 32 -15.07 -15.36 12.81
CA LYS A 32 -16.46 -15.07 13.23
C LYS A 32 -17.46 -15.30 12.09
N LEU A 33 -17.14 -14.89 10.86
CA LEU A 33 -18.01 -15.11 9.69
C LEU A 33 -18.20 -16.61 9.40
N ILE A 34 -17.13 -17.39 9.47
CA ILE A 34 -17.19 -18.85 9.28
C ILE A 34 -18.02 -19.51 10.39
N ARG A 35 -17.80 -19.12 11.66
CA ARG A 35 -18.58 -19.63 12.81
C ARG A 35 -20.06 -19.37 12.69
N GLU A 36 -20.45 -18.20 12.19
CA GLU A 36 -21.86 -17.85 12.02
C GLU A 36 -22.51 -18.72 10.94
N HIS A 37 -21.83 -18.97 9.82
CA HIS A 37 -22.34 -19.91 8.82
C HIS A 37 -22.49 -21.33 9.39
N HIS A 38 -21.50 -21.79 10.15
CA HIS A 38 -21.53 -23.10 10.81
C HIS A 38 -22.70 -23.26 11.79
N ARG A 39 -23.10 -22.21 12.52
CA ARG A 39 -24.32 -22.21 13.36
C ARG A 39 -25.59 -22.41 12.53
N VAL A 40 -25.68 -21.75 11.37
CA VAL A 40 -26.83 -21.87 10.46
C VAL A 40 -26.92 -23.28 9.88
N VAL A 41 -25.80 -23.88 9.48
CA VAL A 41 -25.75 -25.25 8.95
C VAL A 41 -26.09 -26.29 10.03
N THR A 42 -25.63 -26.09 11.26
CA THR A 42 -25.87 -27.03 12.37
C THR A 42 -27.30 -26.96 12.91
N ALA A 43 -27.96 -25.80 12.84
CA ALA A 43 -29.40 -25.68 13.15
C ALA A 43 -30.29 -26.57 12.24
N LYS A 44 -29.82 -26.96 11.04
CA LYS A 44 -30.48 -27.98 10.19
C LYS A 44 -30.29 -29.41 10.74
N THR A 45 -29.19 -29.67 11.45
CA THR A 45 -28.77 -31.01 11.88
C THR A 45 -29.05 -31.34 13.34
N GLU A 46 -29.52 -30.38 14.15
CA GLU A 46 -30.11 -30.63 15.48
C GLU A 46 -31.47 -31.34 15.39
N LYS A 47 -31.45 -32.58 14.88
CA LYS A 47 -32.17 -33.71 15.43
C LYS A 47 -31.15 -34.53 16.22
N SER A 48 -30.79 -34.08 17.41
CA SER A 48 -30.10 -34.97 18.36
C SER A 48 -31.10 -35.31 19.46
N GLU A 49 -31.53 -36.57 19.45
CA GLU A 49 -32.21 -37.18 20.58
C GLU A 49 -31.33 -37.01 21.82
N SER A 50 -31.79 -36.26 22.82
CA SER A 50 -31.21 -36.35 24.16
C SER A 50 -31.72 -37.67 24.77
N PRO A 51 -30.84 -38.64 25.08
CA PRO A 51 -31.28 -39.93 25.65
C PRO A 51 -31.91 -39.78 27.04
N ILE A 52 -31.80 -38.59 27.65
CA ILE A 52 -32.01 -38.37 29.08
C ILE A 52 -33.37 -37.71 29.38
N THR A 53 -33.98 -36.97 28.45
CA THR A 53 -35.17 -36.15 28.78
C THR A 53 -36.39 -36.31 27.87
N GLY A 54 -36.34 -37.13 26.81
CA GLY A 54 -37.51 -37.43 25.97
C GLY A 54 -38.17 -36.21 25.28
N SER A 55 -37.58 -35.02 25.39
CA SER A 55 -38.09 -33.79 24.83
C SER A 55 -37.57 -33.62 23.40
N LYS A 56 -38.48 -33.67 22.43
CA LYS A 56 -38.21 -33.29 21.05
C LYS A 56 -38.14 -31.76 20.98
N PHE A 57 -36.96 -31.18 21.17
CA PHE A 57 -36.75 -29.79 20.78
C PHE A 57 -36.88 -29.70 19.26
N LYS A 58 -37.98 -29.10 18.78
CA LYS A 58 -38.08 -28.66 17.37
C LYS A 58 -37.21 -27.41 17.22
N GLY A 59 -35.90 -27.59 17.10
CA GLY A 59 -35.03 -26.54 16.57
C GLY A 59 -35.57 -26.07 15.22
N LYS A 60 -35.55 -24.76 14.96
CA LYS A 60 -35.94 -24.22 13.65
C LYS A 60 -34.94 -24.76 12.61
N MET A 61 -35.38 -25.72 11.81
CA MET A 61 -34.59 -26.23 10.69
C MET A 61 -34.63 -25.24 9.53
N TYR A 62 -33.47 -24.75 9.11
CA TYR A 62 -33.35 -23.95 7.89
C TYR A 62 -33.46 -24.83 6.65
N SER A 63 -34.05 -24.29 5.58
CA SER A 63 -34.12 -24.96 4.28
C SER A 63 -32.75 -24.98 3.59
N ASP A 64 -32.55 -25.92 2.67
CA ASP A 64 -31.34 -25.98 1.84
C ASP A 64 -31.12 -24.72 1.01
N GLU A 65 -32.23 -24.14 0.54
CA GLU A 65 -32.21 -22.87 -0.18
C GLU A 65 -31.71 -21.72 0.70
N TYR A 66 -32.16 -21.64 1.97
CA TYR A 66 -31.67 -20.64 2.92
C TYR A 66 -30.19 -20.83 3.22
N ILE A 67 -29.74 -22.07 3.44
CA ILE A 67 -28.31 -22.36 3.71
C ILE A 67 -27.44 -21.97 2.51
N SER A 68 -27.89 -22.27 1.28
CA SER A 68 -27.19 -21.88 0.05
C SER A 68 -27.09 -20.36 -0.08
N GLN A 69 -28.18 -19.63 0.18
CA GLN A 69 -28.17 -18.17 0.19
C GLN A 69 -27.24 -17.61 1.27
N HIS A 70 -27.28 -18.15 2.48
CA HIS A 70 -26.39 -17.75 3.57
C HIS A 70 -24.92 -18.02 3.23
N ARG A 71 -24.61 -19.15 2.57
CA ARG A 71 -23.26 -19.47 2.09
C ARG A 71 -22.77 -18.40 1.11
N ALA A 72 -23.59 -18.01 0.14
CA ALA A 72 -23.26 -16.95 -0.81
C ALA A 72 -23.05 -15.59 -0.12
N GLN A 73 -23.92 -15.23 0.83
CA GLN A 73 -23.79 -14.00 1.62
C GLN A 73 -22.50 -14.00 2.46
N THR A 74 -22.14 -15.15 3.05
CA THR A 74 -20.92 -15.27 3.85
C THR A 74 -19.68 -15.10 2.97
N LYS A 75 -19.66 -15.67 1.77
CA LYS A 75 -18.57 -15.47 0.81
C LYS A 75 -18.41 -13.99 0.42
N GLU A 76 -19.53 -13.30 0.20
CA GLU A 76 -19.48 -11.87 -0.12
C GLU A 76 -19.00 -11.05 1.08
N ALA A 77 -19.46 -11.35 2.30
CA ALA A 77 -18.99 -10.71 3.52
C ALA A 77 -17.47 -10.89 3.72
N VAL A 78 -16.92 -12.06 3.41
CA VAL A 78 -15.47 -12.32 3.47
C VAL A 78 -14.70 -11.47 2.43
N LYS A 79 -15.23 -11.31 1.22
CA LYS A 79 -14.63 -10.41 0.20
C LYS A 79 -14.65 -8.96 0.66
N GLN A 80 -15.77 -8.49 1.20
CA GLN A 80 -15.90 -7.13 1.72
C GLN A 80 -14.98 -6.90 2.92
N LEU A 81 -14.87 -7.86 3.84
CA LEU A 81 -13.92 -7.80 4.96
C LEU A 81 -12.50 -7.56 4.47
N LYS A 82 -12.03 -8.37 3.52
CA LYS A 82 -10.70 -8.23 2.91
C LYS A 82 -10.49 -6.85 2.28
N LYS A 83 -11.49 -6.37 1.53
CA LYS A 83 -11.44 -5.05 0.91
C LYS A 83 -11.30 -3.92 1.94
N VAL A 84 -12.11 -3.95 3.01
CA VAL A 84 -12.09 -2.92 4.07
C VAL A 84 -10.70 -2.80 4.71
N TYR A 85 -10.07 -3.92 5.05
CA TYR A 85 -8.74 -3.90 5.65
C TYR A 85 -7.65 -3.46 4.66
N ILE A 86 -7.74 -3.86 3.39
CA ILE A 86 -6.81 -3.42 2.35
C ILE A 86 -6.93 -1.92 2.06
N ASP A 87 -8.15 -1.38 2.03
CA ASP A 87 -8.38 0.04 1.79
C ASP A 87 -7.80 0.89 2.94
N LYS A 88 -7.97 0.45 4.20
CA LYS A 88 -7.28 1.06 5.36
C LYS A 88 -5.75 1.04 5.23
N ALA A 89 -5.17 -0.09 4.78
CA ALA A 89 -3.73 -0.18 4.57
C ALA A 89 -3.24 0.81 3.49
N LYS A 90 -4.04 1.01 2.43
CA LYS A 90 -3.74 2.01 1.39
C LYS A 90 -3.83 3.43 1.89
N GLU A 91 -4.78 3.75 2.77
CA GLU A 91 -4.84 5.06 3.42
C GLU A 91 -3.55 5.35 4.22
N VAL A 92 -3.05 4.35 4.95
CA VAL A 92 -1.75 4.47 5.64
C VAL A 92 -0.60 4.69 4.66
N ILE A 93 -0.56 3.94 3.55
CA ILE A 93 0.44 4.15 2.49
C ILE A 93 0.37 5.58 1.94
N ASN A 94 -0.83 6.09 1.63
CA ASN A 94 -1.02 7.44 1.13
C ASN A 94 -0.57 8.48 2.15
N SER A 95 -0.89 8.30 3.43
CA SER A 95 -0.42 9.19 4.50
C SER A 95 1.11 9.21 4.61
N ILE A 96 1.78 8.06 4.47
CA ILE A 96 3.25 7.98 4.42
C ILE A 96 3.78 8.73 3.19
N LYS A 97 3.17 8.50 2.01
CA LYS A 97 3.53 9.18 0.76
C LYS A 97 3.35 10.70 0.84
N GLU A 98 2.28 11.18 1.45
CA GLU A 98 2.03 12.63 1.64
C GLU A 98 2.99 13.26 2.65
N LYS A 99 3.28 12.55 3.75
CA LYS A 99 4.10 13.05 4.85
C LYS A 99 5.58 13.09 4.51
N TYR A 100 6.06 12.09 3.77
CA TYR A 100 7.49 11.91 3.46
C TYR A 100 7.80 12.00 1.97
N GLY A 101 6.81 12.23 1.13
CA GLY A 101 7.01 12.43 -0.31
C GLY A 101 7.69 13.75 -0.58
N VAL A 102 8.59 13.74 -1.56
CA VAL A 102 9.01 14.97 -2.21
C VAL A 102 7.76 15.52 -2.87
N LYS A 103 7.16 16.57 -2.30
CA LYS A 103 6.21 17.38 -3.04
C LYS A 103 6.99 17.91 -4.24
N ALA A 104 6.58 17.53 -5.45
CA ALA A 104 7.06 18.21 -6.63
C ALA A 104 6.85 19.72 -6.37
N PRO A 105 7.90 20.55 -6.38
CA PRO A 105 7.70 21.97 -6.23
C PRO A 105 6.72 22.40 -7.31
N GLU A 106 5.71 23.19 -6.92
CA GLU A 106 4.75 23.70 -7.89
C GLU A 106 5.55 24.39 -9.00
N PRO A 107 5.29 24.07 -10.29
CA PRO A 107 5.91 24.80 -11.36
C PRO A 107 5.63 26.29 -11.12
N PRO A 108 6.63 27.18 -11.33
CA PRO A 108 6.46 28.59 -11.05
C PRO A 108 5.19 29.08 -11.74
N LYS A 109 4.27 29.66 -10.97
CA LYS A 109 2.97 30.13 -11.49
C LYS A 109 3.23 31.15 -12.59
N VAL A 110 2.83 30.82 -13.82
CA VAL A 110 2.86 31.77 -14.93
C VAL A 110 1.82 32.85 -14.60
N PRO A 111 2.23 34.12 -14.47
CA PRO A 111 1.28 35.18 -14.12
C PRO A 111 0.26 35.42 -15.24
N ASN A 112 -0.93 35.86 -14.87
CA ASN A 112 -2.04 36.06 -15.80
C ASN A 112 -2.12 37.49 -16.36
N SER A 113 -1.50 38.47 -15.71
CA SER A 113 -1.53 39.87 -16.17
C SER A 113 -0.34 40.18 -17.10
N PRO A 114 -0.50 41.08 -18.10
CA PRO A 114 0.57 41.44 -19.03
C PRO A 114 1.84 41.97 -18.35
N ASP A 115 1.70 42.81 -17.32
CA ASP A 115 2.83 43.39 -16.59
C ASP A 115 3.60 42.35 -15.76
N GLU A 116 2.88 41.43 -15.13
CA GLU A 116 3.52 40.33 -14.40
C GLU A 116 4.15 39.31 -15.34
N GLN A 117 3.57 39.05 -16.51
CA GLN A 117 4.19 38.22 -17.55
C GLN A 117 5.50 38.82 -18.04
N MET A 118 5.56 40.14 -18.24
CA MET A 118 6.79 40.81 -18.66
C MET A 118 7.88 40.70 -17.58
N ARG A 119 7.54 40.90 -16.31
CA ARG A 119 8.46 40.71 -15.18
C ARG A 119 8.95 39.27 -15.06
N TYR A 120 8.04 38.31 -15.20
CA TYR A 120 8.35 36.88 -15.18
C TYR A 120 9.31 36.49 -16.32
N GLN A 121 9.10 37.02 -17.53
CA GLN A 121 10.01 36.78 -18.65
C GLN A 121 11.40 37.41 -18.42
N LEU A 122 11.45 38.62 -17.86
CA LEU A 122 12.72 39.27 -17.49
C LEU A 122 13.49 38.46 -16.45
N GLU A 123 12.81 37.99 -15.40
CA GLU A 123 13.41 37.16 -14.35
C GLU A 123 13.89 35.82 -14.90
N ARG A 124 13.07 35.15 -15.72
CA ARG A 124 13.45 33.92 -16.43
C ARG A 124 14.70 34.12 -17.29
N ASN A 125 14.76 35.21 -18.06
CA ASN A 125 15.92 35.52 -18.90
C ASN A 125 17.18 35.79 -18.07
N ASN A 126 17.05 36.53 -16.97
CA ASN A 126 18.16 36.77 -16.04
C ASN A 126 18.67 35.45 -15.43
N ASN A 127 17.76 34.59 -14.99
CA ASN A 127 18.11 33.27 -14.44
C ASN A 127 18.81 32.40 -15.49
N ILE A 128 18.35 32.38 -16.73
CA ILE A 128 19.01 31.66 -17.83
C ILE A 128 20.46 32.15 -18.04
N ILE A 129 20.68 33.47 -18.01
CA ILE A 129 22.01 34.06 -18.17
C ILE A 129 22.93 33.66 -16.99
N LEU A 130 22.42 33.77 -15.76
CA LEU A 130 23.16 33.42 -14.55
C LEU A 130 23.50 31.94 -14.50
N TRP A 131 22.51 31.07 -14.72
CA TRP A 131 22.71 29.62 -14.74
C TRP A 131 23.71 29.22 -15.82
N LYS A 132 23.63 29.80 -17.02
CA LYS A 132 24.60 29.49 -18.08
C LYS A 132 26.03 29.84 -17.64
N ALA A 133 26.25 31.01 -17.05
CA ALA A 133 27.56 31.41 -16.55
C ALA A 133 28.06 30.51 -15.40
N GLN A 134 27.18 30.17 -14.45
CA GLN A 134 27.49 29.27 -13.34
C GLN A 134 27.84 27.86 -13.84
N LEU A 135 27.06 27.32 -14.77
CA LEU A 135 27.26 26.00 -15.33
C LEU A 135 28.54 25.90 -16.15
N GLU A 136 28.91 26.93 -16.90
CA GLU A 136 30.16 26.94 -17.67
C GLU A 136 31.41 27.01 -16.76
N ALA A 137 31.31 27.71 -15.62
CA ALA A 137 32.44 27.88 -14.69
C ALA A 137 32.56 26.79 -13.62
N ALA A 138 31.48 26.07 -13.31
CA ALA A 138 31.41 25.11 -12.21
C ALA A 138 32.38 23.92 -12.39
N THR A 139 32.91 23.40 -11.29
CA THR A 139 33.54 22.08 -11.22
C THR A 139 32.48 20.96 -11.26
N VAL A 140 32.88 19.70 -11.42
CA VAL A 140 31.92 18.56 -11.40
C VAL A 140 31.18 18.47 -10.07
N LYS A 141 31.85 18.79 -8.96
CA LYS A 141 31.23 18.85 -7.63
C LYS A 141 30.16 19.94 -7.54
N GLU A 142 30.48 21.15 -7.98
CA GLU A 142 29.53 22.27 -8.01
C GLU A 142 28.37 22.01 -8.98
N LEU A 143 28.61 21.32 -10.10
CA LEU A 143 27.53 20.88 -10.99
C LEU A 143 26.54 19.93 -10.28
N ARG A 144 27.03 19.04 -9.41
CA ARG A 144 26.17 18.16 -8.62
C ARG A 144 25.32 18.97 -7.61
N GLU A 145 25.90 19.98 -6.97
CA GLU A 145 25.20 20.88 -6.04
C GLU A 145 24.14 21.72 -6.77
N LEU A 146 24.49 22.33 -7.91
CA LEU A 146 23.57 23.08 -8.78
C LEU A 146 22.42 22.20 -9.28
N HIS A 147 22.70 20.93 -9.63
CA HIS A 147 21.64 19.99 -9.99
C HIS A 147 20.68 19.76 -8.82
N GLN A 148 21.17 19.54 -7.60
CA GLN A 148 20.29 19.35 -6.44
C GLN A 148 19.39 20.55 -6.19
N GLU A 149 19.93 21.77 -6.33
CA GLU A 149 19.23 23.03 -6.10
C GLU A 149 18.19 23.33 -7.19
N TYR A 150 18.53 23.11 -8.47
CA TYR A 150 17.73 23.58 -9.60
C TYR A 150 17.13 22.47 -10.49
N GLN A 151 17.23 21.18 -10.12
CA GLN A 151 16.71 20.03 -10.90
C GLN A 151 15.23 20.13 -11.32
N ASN A 152 14.45 20.92 -10.60
CA ASN A 152 13.03 21.09 -10.85
C ASN A 152 12.70 22.24 -11.83
N TYR A 153 13.68 23.05 -12.25
CA TYR A 153 13.50 24.12 -13.22
C TYR A 153 13.76 23.61 -14.65
N PRO A 154 12.75 23.59 -15.55
CA PRO A 154 12.92 23.04 -16.90
C PRO A 154 14.02 23.72 -17.72
N ASP A 155 14.10 25.05 -17.66
CA ASP A 155 15.11 25.82 -18.38
C ASP A 155 16.53 25.52 -17.87
N PHE A 156 16.69 25.42 -16.55
CA PHE A 156 17.96 24.99 -15.96
C PHE A 156 18.34 23.59 -16.43
N MET A 157 17.41 22.63 -16.41
CA MET A 157 17.72 21.25 -16.81
C MET A 157 18.08 21.10 -18.28
N ILE A 158 17.56 21.97 -19.15
CA ILE A 158 17.99 22.03 -20.56
C ILE A 158 19.45 22.49 -20.63
N LEU A 159 19.80 23.59 -19.95
CA LEU A 159 21.17 24.12 -19.92
C LEU A 159 22.14 23.13 -19.28
N PHE A 160 21.76 22.56 -18.15
CA PHE A 160 22.54 21.58 -17.39
C PHE A 160 22.86 20.34 -18.23
N LYS A 161 21.86 19.73 -18.88
CA LYS A 161 22.08 18.58 -19.77
C LYS A 161 22.94 18.92 -20.99
N ALA A 162 22.83 20.13 -21.53
CA ALA A 162 23.68 20.59 -22.62
C ALA A 162 25.15 20.74 -22.16
N GLU A 163 25.36 21.29 -20.96
CA GLU A 163 26.70 21.46 -20.38
C GLU A 163 27.36 20.11 -20.07
N LEU A 164 26.62 19.15 -19.49
CA LEU A 164 27.13 17.80 -19.26
C LEU A 164 27.60 17.11 -20.54
N LYS A 165 26.94 17.36 -21.69
CA LYS A 165 27.32 16.79 -22.99
C LYS A 165 28.54 17.46 -23.62
N LYS A 166 28.81 18.73 -23.29
CA LYS A 166 29.90 19.54 -23.85
C LYS A 166 31.24 19.22 -23.20
N ARG A 167 31.25 18.85 -21.93
CA ARG A 167 32.46 18.63 -21.13
C ARG A 167 33.20 17.34 -21.50
N GLU A 168 34.51 17.37 -21.31
CA GLU A 168 35.35 16.19 -21.46
C GLU A 168 34.99 15.12 -20.40
N LYS A 169 34.89 13.86 -20.84
CA LYS A 169 34.41 12.77 -19.97
C LYS A 169 35.46 12.39 -18.94
N SER A 170 35.24 12.79 -17.69
CA SER A 170 35.93 12.24 -16.52
C SER A 170 35.08 11.14 -15.85
N ALA A 171 35.71 10.35 -14.97
CA ALA A 171 35.00 9.33 -14.19
C ALA A 171 33.89 9.96 -13.31
N GLU A 172 34.19 11.08 -12.64
CA GLU A 172 33.22 11.81 -11.82
C GLU A 172 32.06 12.38 -12.64
N LEU A 173 32.35 12.95 -13.82
CA LEU A 173 31.31 13.46 -14.71
C LEU A 173 30.42 12.34 -15.23
N THR A 174 31.01 11.19 -15.56
CA THR A 174 30.27 10.00 -16.01
C THR A 174 29.34 9.48 -14.92
N MET A 175 29.78 9.49 -13.65
CA MET A 175 28.93 9.17 -12.51
C MET A 175 27.78 10.16 -12.37
N LEU A 176 28.05 11.48 -12.46
CA LEU A 176 27.00 12.50 -12.39
C LEU A 176 25.98 12.37 -13.54
N ILE A 177 26.42 12.12 -14.78
CA ILE A 177 25.53 11.85 -15.91
C ILE A 177 24.63 10.64 -15.59
N SER A 178 25.21 9.57 -15.08
CA SER A 178 24.45 8.38 -14.68
C SER A 178 23.45 8.67 -13.55
N GLU A 179 23.81 9.49 -12.56
CA GLU A 179 22.92 9.94 -11.48
C GLU A 179 21.74 10.76 -12.00
N VAL A 180 21.97 11.59 -13.03
CA VAL A 180 20.94 12.46 -13.63
C VAL A 180 20.02 11.69 -14.57
N GLU A 181 20.56 10.74 -15.34
CA GLU A 181 19.79 9.87 -16.24
C GLU A 181 19.06 8.78 -15.47
N ASN A 182 19.64 8.32 -14.36
CA ASN A 182 19.08 7.33 -13.45
C ASN A 182 19.01 7.94 -12.05
N PRO A 183 18.10 8.91 -11.81
CA PRO A 183 17.91 9.48 -10.48
C PRO A 183 17.76 8.35 -9.48
N PRO A 184 18.40 8.42 -8.30
CA PRO A 184 18.23 7.42 -7.26
C PRO A 184 16.73 7.24 -7.04
N LYS A 185 16.19 6.10 -7.49
CA LYS A 185 14.80 5.76 -7.20
C LYS A 185 14.74 5.68 -5.69
N ASP A 186 13.90 6.51 -5.08
CA ASP A 186 13.66 6.49 -3.64
C ASP A 186 13.22 5.06 -3.29
N LYS A 187 14.16 4.28 -2.75
CA LYS A 187 14.01 2.82 -2.60
C LYS A 187 12.88 2.51 -1.62
N ALA A 188 12.65 3.44 -0.70
CA ALA A 188 11.58 3.39 0.26
C ALA A 188 10.21 3.58 -0.43
N PHE A 189 10.08 4.54 -1.35
CA PHE A 189 8.85 4.68 -2.16
C PHE A 189 8.62 3.51 -3.13
N GLU A 190 9.68 2.96 -3.72
CA GLU A 190 9.55 1.74 -4.54
C GLU A 190 9.03 0.57 -3.69
N SER A 191 9.50 0.46 -2.44
CA SER A 191 9.01 -0.54 -1.49
C SER A 191 7.54 -0.32 -1.12
N LEU A 192 7.11 0.92 -0.90
CA LEU A 192 5.69 1.25 -0.70
C LEU A 192 4.83 0.85 -1.90
N ASN A 193 5.28 1.13 -3.12
CA ASN A 193 4.57 0.75 -4.34
C ASN A 193 4.48 -0.78 -4.50
N LYS A 194 5.55 -1.52 -4.15
CA LYS A 194 5.51 -2.99 -4.14
C LYS A 194 4.48 -3.53 -3.15
N ILE A 195 4.38 -2.93 -1.96
CA ILE A 195 3.37 -3.31 -0.97
C ILE A 195 1.97 -3.02 -1.52
N GLU A 196 1.75 -1.84 -2.10
CA GLU A 196 0.46 -1.46 -2.69
C GLU A 196 0.03 -2.42 -3.81
N ILE A 197 0.95 -2.80 -4.70
CA ILE A 197 0.71 -3.81 -5.75
C ILE A 197 0.34 -5.15 -5.12
N ALA A 198 1.09 -5.61 -4.11
CA ALA A 198 0.80 -6.86 -3.43
C ALA A 198 -0.59 -6.85 -2.77
N LEU A 199 -0.97 -5.75 -2.10
CA LEU A 199 -2.29 -5.59 -1.51
C LEU A 199 -3.41 -5.63 -2.56
N ASN A 200 -3.20 -5.01 -3.73
CA ASN A 200 -4.14 -5.09 -4.85
C ASN A 200 -4.28 -6.53 -5.37
N SER A 201 -3.16 -7.24 -5.54
CA SER A 201 -3.18 -8.65 -5.95
C SER A 201 -3.92 -9.51 -4.93
N LEU A 202 -3.69 -9.26 -3.63
CA LEU A 202 -4.41 -9.96 -2.58
C LEU A 202 -5.90 -9.75 -2.76
N ASN A 203 -6.40 -8.51 -2.89
CA ASN A 203 -7.83 -8.20 -3.04
C ASN A 203 -8.54 -9.05 -4.12
N GLN A 204 -7.84 -9.38 -5.22
CA GLN A 204 -8.38 -10.14 -6.35
C GLN A 204 -8.39 -11.67 -6.15
N MET A 205 -7.66 -12.19 -5.16
CA MET A 205 -7.60 -13.64 -4.91
C MET A 205 -8.89 -14.15 -4.25
N ASN A 206 -9.33 -15.35 -4.65
CA ASN A 206 -10.45 -16.06 -4.01
C ASN A 206 -10.10 -16.63 -2.61
N TYR A 207 -8.81 -16.73 -2.29
CA TYR A 207 -8.35 -17.15 -0.98
C TYR A 207 -8.34 -16.00 0.02
N PHE A 208 -8.58 -16.34 1.29
CA PHE A 208 -8.47 -15.40 2.40
C PHE A 208 -7.04 -15.40 2.93
N PRO A 209 -6.34 -14.25 2.91
CA PRO A 209 -4.99 -14.14 3.48
C PRO A 209 -5.05 -14.06 5.01
N VAL A 210 -4.16 -14.78 5.66
CA VAL A 210 -4.03 -14.88 7.12
C VAL A 210 -2.64 -14.45 7.53
N ASN A 211 -2.50 -13.92 8.76
CA ASN A 211 -1.23 -13.41 9.33
C ASN A 211 -0.64 -12.23 8.56
N LEU A 212 -1.47 -11.46 7.85
CA LEU A 212 -1.08 -10.23 7.17
C LEU A 212 -0.46 -9.18 8.10
N LYS A 213 -0.83 -9.18 9.39
CA LYS A 213 -0.23 -8.31 10.42
C LYS A 213 1.29 -8.48 10.55
N ASN A 214 1.80 -9.66 10.21
CA ASN A 214 3.23 -10.01 10.27
C ASN A 214 3.98 -9.69 8.96
N GLY A 215 3.34 -8.97 8.04
CA GLY A 215 3.89 -8.59 6.75
C GLY A 215 3.70 -9.63 5.65
N LEU A 216 4.07 -9.26 4.41
CA LEU A 216 3.81 -10.06 3.22
C LEU A 216 4.56 -11.41 3.16
N LYS A 217 5.66 -11.56 3.90
CA LYS A 217 6.52 -12.76 3.85
C LYS A 217 5.96 -13.96 4.62
N LYS A 218 5.07 -13.74 5.59
CA LYS A 218 4.53 -14.78 6.48
C LYS A 218 3.04 -15.07 6.22
N ILE A 219 2.51 -14.62 5.08
CA ILE A 219 1.10 -14.82 4.73
C ILE A 219 0.84 -16.30 4.45
N THR A 220 -0.22 -16.81 5.03
CA THR A 220 -0.84 -18.08 4.64
C THR A 220 -2.20 -17.83 4.00
N TYR A 221 -2.67 -18.78 3.20
CA TYR A 221 -3.91 -18.63 2.44
C TYR A 221 -4.90 -19.71 2.84
N ARG A 222 -6.14 -19.28 3.10
CA ARG A 222 -7.26 -20.16 3.40
C ARG A 222 -8.27 -20.18 2.27
N ASP A 223 -8.78 -21.37 2.00
CA ASP A 223 -9.81 -21.60 1.00
C ASP A 223 -11.18 -21.42 1.67
N VAL A 224 -11.86 -20.35 1.29
CA VAL A 224 -13.15 -19.97 1.89
C VAL A 224 -14.21 -21.04 1.63
N ASP A 225 -14.21 -21.67 0.45
CA ASP A 225 -15.18 -22.72 0.14
C ASP A 225 -14.94 -23.94 1.04
N LYS A 226 -13.68 -24.38 1.16
CA LYS A 226 -13.34 -25.50 2.08
C LYS A 226 -13.71 -25.19 3.52
N ASP A 227 -13.44 -23.98 4.00
CA ASP A 227 -13.70 -23.61 5.38
C ASP A 227 -15.20 -23.53 5.71
N LEU A 228 -16.03 -23.14 4.75
CA LEU A 228 -17.49 -23.17 4.88
C LEU A 228 -18.04 -24.60 4.85
N ASP A 229 -17.43 -25.49 4.05
CA ASP A 229 -17.87 -26.87 3.88
C ASP A 229 -17.44 -27.80 5.05
N LEU A 230 -16.48 -27.36 5.88
CA LEU A 230 -16.07 -28.09 7.08
C LEU A 230 -17.19 -28.16 8.12
N TYR A 231 -17.38 -29.34 8.70
CA TYR A 231 -18.36 -29.54 9.77
C TYR A 231 -17.81 -29.02 11.11
N PRO A 232 -18.49 -28.08 11.78
CA PRO A 232 -17.94 -27.45 12.99
C PRO A 232 -17.81 -28.44 14.16
N ILE A 233 -16.87 -28.15 15.06
CA ILE A 233 -16.74 -28.86 16.33
C ILE A 233 -17.64 -28.18 17.36
N LEU A 234 -18.49 -28.95 18.04
CA LEU A 234 -19.31 -28.46 19.15
C LEU A 234 -18.40 -28.02 20.32
N GLU A 235 -18.49 -26.76 20.74
CA GLU A 235 -17.74 -26.17 21.85
C GLU A 235 -18.72 -25.42 22.77
N GLY A 236 -19.31 -26.15 23.71
CA GLY A 236 -20.33 -25.62 24.63
C GLY A 236 -21.61 -25.17 23.91
N PRO A 237 -22.12 -23.95 24.16
CA PRO A 237 -23.29 -23.40 23.44
C PRO A 237 -22.95 -22.86 22.04
N THR A 238 -21.72 -23.05 21.57
CA THR A 238 -21.22 -22.51 20.31
C THR A 238 -20.49 -23.57 19.49
N TYR A 239 -20.11 -23.18 18.28
CA TYR A 239 -19.40 -24.02 17.32
C TYR A 239 -18.06 -23.36 16.98
N ARG A 240 -16.97 -24.14 16.96
CA ARG A 240 -15.67 -23.68 16.46
C ARG A 240 -15.36 -24.28 15.09
N PRO A 241 -14.67 -23.55 14.20
CA PRO A 241 -14.16 -24.14 12.96
C PRO A 241 -13.18 -25.26 13.28
N VAL A 242 -13.07 -26.25 12.39
CA VAL A 242 -12.16 -27.40 12.55
C VAL A 242 -10.69 -26.98 12.50
N PHE A 243 -10.41 -25.79 11.99
CA PHE A 243 -9.08 -25.23 11.90
C PHE A 243 -8.80 -24.25 13.05
N ASP A 244 -7.63 -24.39 13.65
CA ASP A 244 -7.07 -23.42 14.58
C ASP A 244 -6.15 -22.49 13.77
N ILE A 245 -6.44 -21.19 13.77
CA ILE A 245 -5.50 -20.22 13.20
C ILE A 245 -4.59 -19.81 14.34
N LYS A 246 -3.43 -20.48 14.44
CA LYS A 246 -2.35 -20.00 15.31
C LYS A 246 -1.86 -18.67 14.75
N GLU A 247 -2.19 -17.60 15.44
CA GLU A 247 -1.53 -16.32 15.25
C GLU A 247 -0.14 -16.43 15.88
N ASP A 248 0.89 -16.46 15.04
CA ASP A 248 2.28 -16.27 15.47
C ASP A 248 2.55 -14.79 15.77
#